data_AF-A0A4Y6RD60-F1
#
_entry.id   AF-A0A4Y6RD60-F1
#
_cell.length_a   1.000
_cell.length_b   1.000
_cell.length_c   1.000
_cell.angle_alpha   90.00
_cell.angle_beta   90.00
_cell.angle_gamma   90.00
#
_symmetry.space_group_name_H-M   'P 1'
#
loop_
_entity.id
_entity.type
_entity.pdbx_description
1 polymer ?
#
loop_
_entity_poly.entity_id
_entity_poly.type
_entity_poly.pdbx_seq_one_letter_code
_entity_poly.pdbx_strand_id
1 'polypeptide(L)'
;MRLSIFPMPRGRRPCRLARGFSIVTAIFLLVVLSALGVALLSISTMQHAESALDVQGARAYQAARAGMEWGVYRQRVNNSCEASRDFALPANGALNGFRVTVRCTQAAGALPRFQVIATACNQPVGGVCATANATNHPDYVQRVVQAEF
;
A
#
# COMPACT_ATOMS: atom_id res chain seq x y z
N MET A 1 -69.76 57.07 7.91
CA MET A 1 -70.13 56.12 8.98
C MET A 1 -70.53 54.78 8.35
N ARG A 2 -69.60 53.81 8.32
CA ARG A 2 -69.82 52.35 8.38
C ARG A 2 -68.44 51.68 8.28
N LEU A 3 -67.85 51.44 9.45
CA LEU A 3 -66.65 50.62 9.63
C LEU A 3 -67.06 49.16 9.41
N SER A 4 -66.66 48.55 8.30
CA SER A 4 -66.81 47.11 8.09
C SER A 4 -65.58 46.41 8.64
N ILE A 5 -65.68 45.98 9.90
CA ILE A 5 -64.73 45.12 10.58
C ILE A 5 -64.84 43.72 9.97
N PHE A 6 -63.85 43.33 9.16
CA PHE A 6 -63.71 41.93 8.73
C PHE A 6 -63.04 41.11 9.85
N PRO A 7 -63.63 39.99 10.29
CA PRO A 7 -63.04 39.13 11.31
C PRO A 7 -61.91 38.27 10.72
N MET A 8 -60.76 38.23 11.40
CA MET A 8 -59.66 37.31 11.09
C MET A 8 -60.10 35.85 11.24
N PRO A 9 -59.77 34.94 10.31
CA PRO A 9 -59.88 33.52 10.56
C PRO A 9 -58.80 33.06 11.56
N ARG A 10 -59.31 32.65 12.71
CA ARG A 10 -58.71 31.93 13.84
C ARG A 10 -57.60 30.95 13.45
N GLY A 11 -56.44 31.10 14.09
CA GLY A 11 -55.44 30.03 14.19
C GLY A 11 -55.93 28.84 15.04
N ARG A 12 -55.15 27.74 14.93
CA ARG A 12 -55.17 26.43 15.63
C ARG A 12 -55.62 25.31 14.70
N ARG A 13 -54.85 24.23 14.54
CA ARG A 13 -54.32 23.35 15.61
C ARG A 13 -52.96 22.77 15.17
N PRO A 14 -51.93 22.69 16.04
CA PRO A 14 -50.87 21.71 15.80
C PRO A 14 -51.55 20.34 15.79
N CYS A 15 -51.58 19.68 14.63
CA CYS A 15 -51.84 18.26 14.58
C CYS A 15 -50.87 17.63 15.58
N ARG A 16 -51.44 16.98 16.59
CA ARG A 16 -50.65 16.26 17.60
C ARG A 16 -49.91 15.18 16.82
N LEU A 17 -48.65 15.44 16.48
CA LEU A 17 -47.78 14.49 15.80
C LEU A 17 -47.86 13.18 16.58
N ALA A 18 -48.00 12.07 15.86
CA ALA A 18 -47.92 10.73 16.40
C ALA A 18 -46.61 10.59 17.20
N ARG A 19 -46.70 10.79 18.51
CA ARG A 19 -45.59 10.75 19.45
C ARG A 19 -45.36 9.29 19.79
N GLY A 20 -44.36 8.67 19.17
CA GLY A 20 -43.85 7.36 19.57
C GLY A 20 -43.16 6.57 18.46
N PHE A 21 -43.80 6.40 17.30
CA PHE A 21 -43.26 5.51 16.26
C PHE A 21 -42.11 6.14 15.46
N SER A 22 -42.23 7.42 15.10
CA SER A 22 -41.24 8.12 14.26
C SER A 22 -39.86 8.27 14.93
N ILE A 23 -39.79 8.31 16.27
CA ILE A 23 -38.51 8.50 16.96
C ILE A 23 -37.70 7.20 16.94
N VAL A 24 -38.35 6.05 17.07
CA VAL A 24 -37.71 4.73 17.02
C VAL A 24 -37.22 4.43 15.61
N THR A 25 -38.02 4.72 14.58
CA THR A 25 -37.61 4.53 13.18
C THR A 25 -36.47 5.49 12.78
N ALA A 26 -36.48 6.73 13.26
CA ALA A 26 -35.40 7.68 13.00
C ALA A 26 -34.07 7.22 13.61
N ILE A 27 -34.08 6.75 14.87
CA ILE A 27 -32.87 6.23 15.52
C ILE A 27 -32.36 4.98 14.79
N PHE A 28 -33.25 4.06 14.41
CA PHE A 28 -32.85 2.87 13.66
C PHE A 28 -32.15 3.23 12.34
N LEU A 29 -32.72 4.15 11.57
CA LEU A 29 -32.10 4.63 10.33
C LEU A 29 -30.76 5.31 10.58
N LEU A 30 -30.64 6.14 11.61
CA LEU A 30 -29.38 6.79 11.96
C LEU A 30 -28.29 5.77 12.33
N VAL A 31 -28.62 4.71 13.06
CA VAL A 31 -27.67 3.64 13.43
C VAL A 31 -27.23 2.84 12.20
N VAL A 32 -28.15 2.52 11.29
CA VAL A 32 -27.80 1.80 10.05
C VAL A 32 -26.93 2.68 9.14
N LEU A 33 -27.32 3.95 8.95
CA LEU A 33 -26.55 4.89 8.12
C LEU A 33 -25.18 5.18 8.71
N SER A 34 -25.06 5.28 10.04
CA SER A 34 -23.75 5.47 10.68
C SER A 34 -22.86 4.23 10.54
N ALA A 35 -23.41 3.03 10.72
CA ALA A 35 -22.68 1.78 10.50
C ALA A 35 -22.18 1.66 9.04
N LEU A 36 -23.02 1.99 8.07
CA LEU A 36 -22.63 2.03 6.65
C LEU A 36 -21.58 3.11 6.38
N GLY A 37 -21.72 4.29 6.97
CA GLY A 37 -20.74 5.38 6.85
C GLY A 37 -19.35 4.97 7.36
N VAL A 38 -19.28 4.31 8.52
CA VAL A 38 -18.01 3.79 9.08
C VAL A 38 -17.41 2.72 8.16
N ALA A 39 -18.23 1.81 7.64
CA ALA A 39 -17.76 0.77 6.72
C ALA A 39 -17.20 1.34 5.40
N LEU A 40 -17.80 2.39 4.85
CA LEU A 40 -17.28 3.03 3.64
C LEU A 40 -15.97 3.77 3.89
N LEU A 41 -15.85 4.47 5.03
CA LEU A 41 -14.61 5.14 5.41
C LEU A 41 -13.46 4.15 5.62
N SER A 42 -13.71 3.00 6.25
CA SER A 42 -12.68 1.98 6.43
C SER A 42 -12.19 1.43 5.08
N ILE A 43 -13.10 1.12 4.14
CA ILE A 43 -12.74 0.69 2.79
C ILE A 43 -11.91 1.77 2.06
N SER A 44 -12.33 3.04 2.13
CA SER A 44 -11.59 4.14 1.50
C SER A 44 -10.17 4.26 2.03
N THR A 45 -9.96 4.11 3.34
CA THR A 45 -8.60 4.14 3.92
C THR A 45 -7.74 2.97 3.45
N MET A 46 -8.33 1.78 3.30
CA MET A 46 -7.60 0.60 2.79
C MET A 46 -7.19 0.77 1.32
N GLN A 47 -8.03 1.36 0.49
CA GLN A 47 -7.72 1.62 -0.93
C GLN A 47 -6.51 2.54 -1.11
N HIS A 48 -6.36 3.55 -0.25
CA HIS A 48 -5.20 4.44 -0.29
C HIS A 48 -3.90 3.73 0.13
N ALA A 49 -3.97 2.88 1.16
CA ALA A 49 -2.82 2.10 1.61
C ALA A 49 -2.38 1.08 0.53
N GLU A 50 -3.33 0.38 -0.10
CA GLU A 50 -3.05 -0.57 -1.17
C GLU A 50 -2.39 0.09 -2.38
N SER A 51 -2.88 1.28 -2.78
CA SER A 51 -2.28 2.05 -3.87
C SER A 51 -0.83 2.44 -3.58
N ALA A 52 -0.51 2.80 -2.33
CA ALA A 52 0.85 3.12 -1.92
C ALA A 52 1.75 1.88 -1.96
N LEU A 53 1.25 0.73 -1.50
CA LEU A 53 1.96 -0.55 -1.54
C LEU A 53 2.24 -1.02 -2.98
N ASP A 54 1.31 -0.83 -3.91
CA ASP A 54 1.52 -1.19 -5.31
C ASP A 54 2.67 -0.38 -5.95
N VAL A 55 2.68 0.94 -5.70
CA VAL A 55 3.79 1.82 -6.14
C VAL A 55 5.12 1.41 -5.52
N GLN A 56 5.15 1.07 -4.23
CA GLN A 56 6.34 0.56 -3.58
C GLN A 56 6.78 -0.81 -4.16
N GLY A 57 5.81 -1.65 -4.53
CA GLY A 57 6.02 -2.92 -5.24
C GLY A 57 6.70 -2.74 -6.57
N ALA A 58 6.25 -1.78 -7.37
CA ALA A 58 6.87 -1.45 -8.65
C ALA A 58 8.30 -0.92 -8.48
N ARG A 59 8.53 -0.05 -7.49
CA ARG A 59 9.86 0.48 -7.16
C ARG A 59 10.82 -0.62 -6.72
N ALA A 60 10.38 -1.52 -5.85
CA ALA A 60 11.16 -2.68 -5.44
C ALA A 60 11.55 -3.56 -6.64
N TYR A 61 10.63 -3.77 -7.58
CA TYR A 61 10.90 -4.56 -8.79
C TYR A 61 11.97 -3.89 -9.68
N GLN A 62 11.86 -2.58 -9.91
CA GLN A 62 12.87 -1.83 -10.68
C GLN A 62 14.24 -1.83 -9.99
N ALA A 63 14.28 -1.69 -8.66
CA ALA A 63 15.51 -1.78 -7.89
C ALA A 63 16.16 -3.18 -8.03
N ALA A 64 15.38 -4.25 -7.91
CA ALA A 64 15.88 -5.61 -8.05
C ALA A 64 16.40 -5.87 -9.47
N ARG A 65 15.72 -5.36 -10.51
CA ARG A 65 16.17 -5.47 -11.89
C ARG A 65 17.52 -4.77 -12.12
N ALA A 66 17.67 -3.54 -11.64
CA ALA A 66 18.95 -2.83 -11.72
C ALA A 66 20.07 -3.59 -10.98
N GLY A 67 19.74 -4.19 -9.83
CA GLY A 67 20.63 -5.09 -9.09
C GLY A 67 21.07 -6.31 -9.88
N MET A 68 20.14 -6.96 -10.57
CA MET A 68 20.47 -8.09 -11.44
C MET A 68 21.38 -7.68 -12.58
N GLU A 69 21.05 -6.59 -13.28
CA GLU A 69 21.85 -6.09 -14.41
C GLU A 69 23.28 -5.77 -13.95
N TRP A 70 23.43 -5.18 -12.77
CA TRP A 70 24.73 -4.98 -12.13
C TRP A 70 25.46 -6.31 -11.83
N GLY A 71 24.77 -7.31 -11.30
CA GLY A 71 25.35 -8.62 -10.99
C GLY A 71 25.80 -9.39 -12.25
N VAL A 72 24.98 -9.37 -13.30
CA VAL A 72 25.31 -9.93 -14.61
C VAL A 72 26.50 -9.20 -15.22
N TYR A 73 26.53 -7.87 -15.15
CA TYR A 73 27.66 -7.06 -15.62
C TYR A 73 28.97 -7.42 -14.90
N ARG A 74 28.94 -7.58 -13.57
CA ARG A 74 30.10 -7.98 -12.77
C ARG A 74 30.64 -9.34 -13.18
N GLN A 75 29.77 -10.31 -13.44
CA GLN A 75 30.18 -11.60 -13.96
C GLN A 75 30.78 -11.45 -15.37
N ARG A 76 30.07 -10.81 -16.31
CA ARG A 76 30.46 -10.84 -17.73
C ARG A 76 31.68 -9.99 -18.05
N VAL A 77 31.86 -8.87 -17.37
CA VAL A 77 32.93 -7.91 -17.65
C VAL A 77 34.12 -8.11 -16.72
N ASN A 78 33.87 -8.33 -15.42
CA ASN A 78 34.93 -8.44 -14.43
C ASN A 78 35.28 -9.89 -14.06
N ASN A 79 34.61 -10.89 -14.67
CA ASN A 79 34.73 -12.31 -14.30
C ASN A 79 34.61 -12.57 -12.79
N SER A 80 33.77 -11.77 -12.12
CA SER A 80 33.60 -11.81 -10.67
C SER A 80 32.17 -12.21 -10.32
N CYS A 81 32.03 -13.34 -9.64
CA CYS A 81 30.77 -13.82 -9.10
C CYS A 81 30.84 -13.72 -7.58
N GLU A 82 30.35 -12.61 -7.04
CA GLU A 82 30.41 -12.35 -5.61
C GLU A 82 29.26 -13.08 -4.90
N ALA A 83 29.60 -13.86 -3.87
CA ALA A 83 28.64 -14.73 -3.18
C ALA A 83 27.51 -13.94 -2.51
N SER A 84 27.73 -12.70 -2.11
CA SER A 84 26.70 -11.75 -1.69
C SER A 84 27.25 -10.34 -1.74
N ARG A 85 26.46 -9.40 -2.23
CA ARG A 85 26.75 -7.96 -2.20
C ARG A 85 25.52 -7.14 -1.95
N ASP A 86 25.68 -6.15 -1.09
CA ASP A 86 24.60 -5.32 -0.61
C ASP A 86 24.93 -3.86 -0.83
N PHE A 87 24.00 -3.13 -1.43
CA PHE A 87 24.15 -1.69 -1.62
C PHE A 87 22.82 -0.96 -1.51
N ALA A 88 22.89 0.31 -1.11
CA ALA A 88 21.76 1.20 -1.15
C ALA A 88 21.62 1.80 -2.55
N LEU A 89 20.38 2.01 -2.97
CA LEU A 89 20.12 2.78 -4.17
C LEU A 89 20.34 4.28 -3.89
N PRO A 90 20.59 5.09 -4.93
CA PRO A 90 20.84 6.51 -4.77
C PRO A 90 19.74 7.21 -3.98
N ALA A 91 20.13 7.95 -2.93
CA ALA A 91 19.20 8.64 -2.04
C ALA A 91 18.42 9.78 -2.73
N ASN A 92 18.92 10.26 -3.88
CA ASN A 92 18.37 11.40 -4.61
C ASN A 92 17.33 11.00 -5.69
N GLY A 93 16.74 9.81 -5.60
CA GLY A 93 15.84 9.28 -6.64
C GLY A 93 14.58 8.62 -6.09
N ALA A 94 13.72 8.15 -7.01
CA ALA A 94 12.47 7.46 -6.69
C ALA A 94 12.64 6.13 -5.91
N LEU A 95 13.88 5.63 -5.85
CA LEU A 95 14.28 4.39 -5.18
C LEU A 95 15.02 4.66 -3.85
N ASN A 96 14.95 5.88 -3.33
CA ASN A 96 15.47 6.20 -2.01
C ASN A 96 14.85 5.29 -0.93
N GLY A 97 15.66 4.86 0.02
CA GLY A 97 15.28 3.91 1.08
C GLY A 97 15.31 2.44 0.64
N PHE A 98 15.41 2.14 -0.66
CA PHE A 98 15.57 0.75 -1.10
C PHE A 98 17.03 0.30 -1.01
N ARG A 99 17.20 -0.93 -0.55
CA ARG A 99 18.47 -1.65 -0.65
C ARG A 99 18.30 -2.87 -1.53
N VAL A 100 19.40 -3.29 -2.13
CA VAL A 100 19.47 -4.47 -2.96
C VAL A 100 20.59 -5.37 -2.45
N THR A 101 20.25 -6.66 -2.30
CA THR A 101 21.16 -7.76 -2.04
C THR A 101 21.28 -8.58 -3.32
N VAL A 102 22.45 -8.59 -3.94
CA VAL A 102 22.77 -9.38 -5.13
C VAL A 102 23.59 -10.60 -4.71
N ARG A 103 23.14 -11.77 -5.12
CA ARG A 103 23.78 -13.06 -4.87
C ARG A 103 24.14 -13.70 -6.20
N CYS A 104 25.41 -14.01 -6.41
CA CYS A 104 25.86 -14.77 -7.57
C CYS A 104 26.32 -16.15 -7.11
N THR A 105 25.83 -17.20 -7.77
CA THR A 105 26.25 -18.59 -7.55
C THR A 105 26.53 -19.27 -8.88
N GLN A 106 27.66 -19.98 -8.97
CA GLN A 106 27.95 -20.84 -10.10
C GLN A 106 27.33 -22.22 -9.86
N ALA A 107 26.49 -22.68 -10.78
CA ALA A 107 25.92 -24.02 -10.72
C ALA A 107 26.96 -25.06 -11.16
N ALA A 108 26.94 -26.22 -10.50
CA ALA A 108 27.80 -27.35 -10.86
C ALA A 108 27.29 -28.03 -12.14
N GLY A 109 28.19 -28.31 -13.08
CA GLY A 109 27.85 -28.96 -14.35
C GLY A 109 29.01 -28.96 -15.35
N ALA A 110 28.80 -29.62 -16.50
CA ALA A 110 29.79 -29.68 -17.57
C ALA A 110 30.00 -28.33 -18.30
N LEU A 111 29.00 -27.43 -18.21
CA LEU A 111 29.06 -26.06 -18.73
C LEU A 111 28.97 -25.08 -17.56
N PRO A 112 29.77 -23.99 -17.55
CA PRO A 112 29.69 -22.99 -16.49
C PRO A 112 28.36 -22.24 -16.60
N ARG A 113 27.43 -22.52 -15.68
CA ARG A 113 26.19 -21.76 -15.52
C ARG A 113 26.27 -20.85 -14.31
N PHE A 114 25.83 -19.61 -14.47
CA PHE A 114 25.78 -18.64 -13.40
C PHE A 114 24.33 -18.25 -13.12
N GLN A 115 23.97 -18.28 -11.85
CA GLN A 115 22.69 -17.78 -11.36
C GLN A 115 22.94 -16.51 -10.56
N VAL A 116 22.29 -15.43 -10.97
CA VAL A 116 22.28 -14.14 -10.28
C VAL A 116 20.90 -13.91 -9.72
N ILE A 117 20.81 -13.71 -8.41
CA ILE A 117 19.57 -13.41 -7.69
C ILE A 117 19.72 -12.01 -7.10
N ALA A 118 18.85 -11.09 -7.45
CA ALA A 118 18.79 -9.77 -6.84
C ALA A 118 17.51 -9.61 -6.03
N THR A 119 17.66 -9.28 -4.76
CA THR A 119 16.57 -9.06 -3.82
C THR A 119 16.56 -7.59 -3.42
N ALA A 120 15.46 -6.88 -3.69
CA ALA A 120 15.27 -5.49 -3.27
C ALA A 120 14.22 -5.40 -2.16
N CYS A 121 14.45 -4.50 -1.20
CA CYS A 121 13.56 -4.27 -0.06
C CYS A 121 13.58 -2.80 0.38
N ASN A 122 12.47 -2.32 0.95
CA ASN A 122 12.34 -0.95 1.46
C ASN A 122 12.79 -0.79 2.93
N GLN A 123 12.88 -1.88 3.69
CA GLN A 123 13.28 -1.83 5.10
C GLN A 123 14.32 -2.92 5.41
N PRO A 124 15.60 -2.65 5.10
CA PRO A 124 16.70 -3.58 5.32
C PRO A 124 17.06 -3.70 6.81
N VAL A 125 17.48 -4.88 7.23
CA VAL A 125 18.01 -5.14 8.59
C VAL A 125 19.51 -5.31 8.48
N GLY A 126 20.29 -4.49 9.21
CA GLY A 126 21.75 -4.56 9.12
C GLY A 126 22.31 -4.28 7.71
N GLY A 127 21.55 -3.57 6.87
CA GLY A 127 21.96 -3.25 5.50
C GLY A 127 21.68 -4.34 4.46
N VAL A 128 21.01 -5.44 4.83
CA VAL A 128 20.62 -6.53 3.92
C VAL A 128 19.11 -6.69 3.86
N CYS A 129 18.61 -7.23 2.75
CA CYS A 129 17.20 -7.59 2.64
C CYS A 129 16.92 -8.91 3.33
N ALA A 130 16.42 -8.83 4.57
CA ALA A 130 16.06 -9.98 5.39
C ALA A 130 14.53 -10.11 5.49
N THR A 131 14.02 -11.32 5.32
CA THR A 131 12.59 -11.63 5.51
C THR A 131 12.11 -11.45 6.95
N ALA A 132 13.03 -11.33 7.92
CA ALA A 132 12.72 -11.07 9.33
C ALA A 132 11.90 -9.78 9.55
N ASN A 133 11.97 -8.81 8.63
CA ASN A 133 11.22 -7.57 8.76
C ASN A 133 9.80 -7.64 8.15
N ALA A 134 9.53 -8.64 7.32
CA ALA A 134 8.21 -8.82 6.68
C ALA A 134 7.08 -9.02 7.69
N THR A 135 7.39 -9.56 8.88
CA THR A 135 6.39 -9.84 9.92
C THR A 135 6.12 -8.66 10.84
N ASN A 136 7.02 -7.67 10.89
CA ASN A 136 6.97 -6.58 11.87
C ASN A 136 6.47 -5.25 11.29
N HIS A 137 6.33 -5.15 9.97
CA HIS A 137 5.94 -3.91 9.30
C HIS A 137 4.90 -4.17 8.21
N PRO A 138 3.69 -3.55 8.31
CA PRO A 138 2.64 -3.71 7.30
C PRO A 138 3.03 -3.09 5.95
N ASP A 139 3.97 -2.14 5.95
CA ASP A 139 4.49 -1.48 4.75
C ASP A 139 5.69 -2.20 4.13
N TYR A 140 6.07 -3.39 4.62
CA TYR A 140 7.24 -4.10 4.10
C TYR A 140 6.99 -4.60 2.68
N VAL A 141 7.88 -4.22 1.76
CA VAL A 141 7.84 -4.68 0.37
C VAL A 141 9.19 -5.24 -0.04
N GLN A 142 9.16 -6.46 -0.56
CA GLN A 142 10.33 -7.13 -1.11
C GLN A 142 10.02 -7.70 -2.50
N ARG A 143 10.97 -7.56 -3.43
CA ARG A 143 10.92 -8.20 -4.74
C ARG A 143 12.23 -8.93 -5.02
N VAL A 144 12.11 -10.10 -5.61
CA VAL A 144 13.26 -10.93 -6.01
C VAL A 144 13.18 -11.14 -7.51
N VAL A 145 14.29 -10.89 -8.20
CA VAL A 145 14.45 -11.15 -9.63
C VAL A 145 15.67 -12.05 -9.80
N GLN A 146 15.56 -13.03 -10.69
CA GLN A 146 16.62 -14.00 -10.94
C GLN A 146 16.92 -14.12 -12.44
N ALA A 147 18.20 -14.32 -12.76
CA ALA A 147 18.69 -14.59 -14.10
C ALA A 147 19.66 -15.76 -14.04
N GLU A 148 19.57 -16.64 -15.03
CA GLU A 148 20.48 -17.77 -15.24
C GLU A 148 21.05 -17.66 -16.65
N PHE A 149 22.36 -17.86 -16.80
CA PHE A 149 23.05 -17.79 -18.08
C PHE A 149 24.34 -18.61 -18.11
#